data_AF-A0A976Q3A4-F1
#
_entry.id   AF-A0A976Q3A4-F1
#
_cell.length_a   1.000
_cell.length_b   1.000
_cell.length_c   1.000
_cell.angle_alpha   90.00
_cell.angle_beta   90.00
_cell.angle_gamma   90.00
#
_symmetry.space_group_name_H-M   'P 1'
#
loop_
_entity.id
_entity.type
_entity.pdbx_description
1 polymer ?
#
loop_
_entity_poly.entity_id
_entity_poly.type
_entity_poly.pdbx_seq_one_letter_code
_entity_poly.pdbx_strand_id
1 'polypeptide(L)'
;MQITIQSRGFSLTEALENRVKTRLGFTLAHGDNRIRSVAVKLSDLNGPRGGVDKRCLIEARINGLPPVVVQDIQSDMYTAIDRAADRDCKPQAWQGS
;
A
#
# COMPACT_ATOMS: atom_id res chain seq x y z
N MET A 1 0.49 -13.84 -8.98
CA MET A 1 0.33 -12.49 -8.39
C MET A 1 1.69 -11.81 -8.32
N GLN A 2 1.86 -10.66 -8.98
CA GLN A 2 3.10 -9.88 -8.93
C GLN A 2 2.97 -8.71 -7.95
N ILE A 3 3.93 -8.54 -7.03
CA ILE A 3 3.98 -7.41 -6.10
C ILE A 3 5.13 -6.49 -6.51
N THR A 4 4.84 -5.21 -6.69
CA THR A 4 5.85 -4.18 -6.98
C THR A 4 5.83 -3.14 -5.88
N ILE A 5 6.98 -2.85 -5.29
CA ILE A 5 7.10 -1.88 -4.20
C ILE A 5 7.97 -0.72 -4.68
N GLN A 6 7.47 0.50 -4.50
CA GLN A 6 8.15 1.74 -4.85
C GLN A 6 8.23 2.61 -3.60
N SER A 7 9.39 3.23 -3.38
CA SER A 7 9.62 4.20 -2.31
C SER A 7 9.92 5.58 -2.90
N ARG A 8 9.44 6.63 -2.24
CA ARG A 8 9.71 8.03 -2.61
C ARG A 8 10.01 8.83 -1.35
N GLY A 9 11.12 9.57 -1.38
CA GLY A 9 11.58 10.38 -0.24
C GLY A 9 12.45 9.61 0.76
N PHE A 10 12.64 8.30 0.58
CA PHE A 10 13.54 7.45 1.36
C PHE A 10 13.90 6.20 0.55
N SER A 11 14.93 5.46 0.99
CA SER A 11 15.33 4.20 0.35
C SER A 11 14.49 3.03 0.85
N LEU A 12 13.98 2.21 -0.08
CA LEU A 12 13.32 0.95 0.27
C LEU A 12 14.32 0.02 0.98
N THR A 13 14.02 -0.36 2.22
CA THR A 13 14.81 -1.32 2.98
C THR A 13 14.17 -2.71 2.91
N GLU A 14 14.97 -3.75 3.08
CA GLU A 14 14.50 -5.14 3.11
C GLU A 14 13.43 -5.36 4.20
N ALA A 15 13.56 -4.68 5.35
CA ALA A 15 12.57 -4.74 6.42
C ALA A 15 11.20 -4.21 6.01
N LEU A 16 11.15 -3.11 5.24
CA LEU A 16 9.90 -2.55 4.73
C LEU A 16 9.30 -3.42 3.63
N GLU A 17 10.13 -3.93 2.72
CA GLU A 17 9.71 -4.86 1.69
C GLU A 17 9.10 -6.14 2.30
N ASN A 18 9.76 -6.72 3.30
CA ASN A 18 9.25 -7.89 4.01
C ASN A 18 7.94 -7.57 4.74
N ARG A 19 7.83 -6.40 5.40
CA ARG A 19 6.57 -6.01 6.07
C ARG A 19 5.40 -5.95 5.09
N VAL A 20 5.59 -5.31 3.94
CA VAL A 20 4.57 -5.21 2.89
C VAL A 20 4.18 -6.60 2.39
N LYS A 21 5.16 -7.44 2.04
CA LYS A 21 4.92 -8.81 1.56
C LYS A 21 4.17 -9.65 2.58
N THR A 22 4.56 -9.60 3.85
CA THR A 22 3.89 -10.32 4.93
C THR A 22 2.45 -9.86 5.11
N ARG A 23 2.20 -8.54 5.16
CA ARG A 23 0.82 -8.02 5.32
C ARG A 23 -0.08 -8.32 4.15
N LEU A 24 0.39 -8.07 2.92
CA LEU A 24 -0.35 -8.44 1.73
C LEU A 24 -0.57 -9.95 1.65
N GLY A 25 0.42 -10.75 2.08
CA GLY A 25 0.28 -12.20 2.18
C GLY A 25 -0.91 -12.60 3.05
N PHE A 26 -1.06 -12.03 4.25
CA PHE A 26 -2.20 -12.32 5.12
C PHE A 26 -3.54 -11.85 4.55
N THR A 27 -3.61 -10.62 4.04
CA THR A 27 -4.86 -10.05 3.52
C THR A 27 -5.30 -10.74 2.23
N LEU A 28 -4.35 -11.08 1.36
CA LEU A 28 -4.61 -11.66 0.03
C LEU A 28 -4.60 -13.19 0.03
N ALA A 29 -4.07 -13.87 1.05
CA ALA A 29 -4.20 -15.33 1.18
C ALA A 29 -5.67 -15.78 1.28
N HIS A 30 -6.54 -14.90 1.79
CA HIS A 30 -7.98 -15.09 1.79
C HIS A 30 -8.68 -14.42 0.59
N GLY A 31 -7.92 -13.70 -0.24
CA GLY A 31 -8.40 -12.98 -1.40
C GLY A 31 -8.53 -13.88 -2.62
N ASP A 32 -9.51 -13.55 -3.45
CA ASP A 32 -9.84 -14.26 -4.69
C ASP A 32 -8.60 -14.36 -5.62
N ASN A 33 -8.36 -15.52 -6.24
CA ASN A 33 -7.21 -15.80 -7.13
C ASN A 33 -7.21 -14.97 -8.44
N ARG A 34 -8.04 -13.92 -8.48
CA ARG A 34 -8.26 -12.99 -9.61
C ARG A 34 -7.32 -11.78 -9.57
N ILE A 35 -6.54 -11.61 -8.51
CA ILE A 35 -5.58 -10.51 -8.38
C ILE A 35 -4.38 -10.76 -9.29
N ARG A 36 -4.22 -9.92 -10.30
CA ARG A 36 -3.13 -10.00 -11.27
C ARG A 36 -1.84 -9.43 -10.69
N SER A 37 -1.93 -8.22 -10.15
CA SER A 37 -0.78 -7.51 -9.60
C SER A 37 -1.18 -6.55 -8.49
N VAL A 38 -0.26 -6.31 -7.56
CA VAL A 38 -0.39 -5.32 -6.50
C VAL A 38 0.80 -4.37 -6.56
N ALA A 39 0.53 -3.08 -6.66
CA ALA A 39 1.55 -2.05 -6.59
C ALA A 39 1.44 -1.31 -5.25
N VAL A 40 2.54 -1.23 -4.52
CA VAL A 40 2.63 -0.51 -3.25
C VAL A 40 3.57 0.67 -3.43
N LYS A 41 3.06 1.86 -3.15
CA LYS A 41 3.81 3.11 -3.19
C LYS A 41 3.92 3.66 -1.78
N LEU A 42 5.13 3.68 -1.27
CA LEU A 42 5.47 4.27 0.01
C LEU A 42 6.07 5.66 -0.24
N SER A 43 5.56 6.69 0.42
CA SER A 43 6.01 8.06 0.21
C SER A 43 6.11 8.80 1.53
N ASP A 44 7.21 9.50 1.75
CA ASP A 44 7.30 10.52 2.78
C ASP A 44 6.78 11.84 2.21
N LEU A 45 5.69 12.37 2.77
CA LEU A 45 5.05 13.60 2.29
C LEU A 45 5.77 14.86 2.76
N ASN A 46 6.60 14.76 3.81
CA ASN A 46 7.22 15.93 4.43
C ASN A 46 8.68 16.16 4.01
N GLY A 47 9.28 15.22 3.27
CA GLY A 47 10.64 15.38 2.75
C GLY A 47 11.68 15.62 3.86
N PRO A 48 12.85 16.21 3.56
CA PRO A 48 13.96 16.32 4.53
C PRO A 48 13.67 17.22 5.73
N ARG A 49 12.50 17.88 5.79
CA ARG A 49 12.08 18.72 6.92
C ARG A 49 11.51 17.91 8.09
N GLY A 50 11.35 16.59 7.95
CA GLY A 50 11.13 15.68 9.07
C GLY A 50 9.73 15.78 9.69
N GLY A 51 8.69 15.83 8.85
CA GLY A 51 7.32 15.77 9.34
C GLY A 51 6.78 14.34 9.45
N VAL A 52 5.70 14.17 10.21
CA VAL A 52 5.12 12.88 10.60
C VAL A 52 4.08 12.39 9.61
N ASP A 53 4.27 12.57 8.30
CA ASP A 53 3.25 12.15 7.33
C ASP A 53 3.88 11.22 6.31
N LYS A 54 3.71 9.93 6.57
CA LYS A 54 4.14 8.84 5.71
C LYS A 54 2.91 8.23 5.09
N ARG A 55 2.87 8.22 3.77
CA ARG A 55 1.77 7.69 2.97
C ARG A 55 2.12 6.31 2.45
N CYS A 56 1.21 5.37 2.65
CA CYS A 56 1.18 4.08 1.96
C CYS A 56 -0.01 4.08 1.00
N LEU A 57 0.22 3.77 -0.28
CA LEU A 57 -0.82 3.57 -1.27
C LEU A 57 -0.67 2.17 -1.86
N ILE A 58 -1.76 1.42 -1.87
CA ILE A 58 -1.85 0.06 -2.38
C ILE A 58 -2.85 0.06 -3.53
N GLU A 59 -2.39 -0.30 -4.72
CA GLU A 59 -3.22 -0.49 -5.91
C GLU A 59 -3.27 -1.98 -6.25
N ALA A 60 -4.45 -2.58 -6.11
CA ALA A 60 -4.71 -3.96 -6.49
C ALA A 60 -5.42 -4.00 -7.85
N ARG A 61 -4.82 -4.70 -8.83
CA ARG A 61 -5.42 -4.94 -10.14
C ARG A 61 -6.06 -6.32 -10.18
N ILE A 62 -7.37 -6.34 -10.41
CA ILE A 62 -8.18 -7.55 -10.44
C ILE A 62 -8.63 -7.79 -11.88
N ASN A 63 -8.56 -9.04 -12.35
CA ASN A 63 -8.99 -9.38 -13.71
C ASN A 63 -10.49 -9.07 -13.90
N GLY A 64 -10.81 -8.29 -14.95
CA GLY A 64 -12.18 -7.95 -15.31
C GLY A 64 -12.86 -6.91 -14.41
N LEU A 65 -12.14 -6.30 -13.46
CA LEU A 65 -12.65 -5.26 -12.59
C LEU A 65 -11.76 -4.01 -12.62
N PRO A 66 -12.31 -2.82 -12.31
CA PRO A 66 -11.50 -1.62 -12.11
C PRO A 66 -10.44 -1.84 -11.01
N PRO A 67 -9.28 -1.19 -11.11
CA PRO A 67 -8.27 -1.25 -10.08
C PRO A 67 -8.83 -0.69 -8.77
N VAL A 68 -8.52 -1.38 -7.68
CA VAL A 68 -8.88 -0.95 -6.32
C VAL A 68 -7.67 -0.24 -5.74
N VAL A 69 -7.84 1.03 -5.39
CA VAL A 69 -6.79 1.83 -4.74
C VAL A 69 -7.19 2.08 -3.30
N VAL A 70 -6.27 1.79 -2.39
CA VAL A 70 -6.40 2.04 -0.96
C VAL A 70 -5.21 2.89 -0.55
N GLN A 71 -5.41 3.85 0.35
CA GLN A 71 -4.30 4.61 0.91
C GLN A 71 -4.51 4.92 2.37
N ASP A 72 -3.40 5.11 3.07
CA ASP A 72 -3.39 5.61 4.43
C ASP A 72 -2.18 6.52 4.65
N ILE A 73 -2.33 7.51 5.55
CA ILE A 73 -1.29 8.46 5.92
C ILE A 73 -1.14 8.40 7.44
N GLN A 74 0.05 8.07 7.90
CA GLN A 74 0.36 7.91 9.32
C GLN A 74 1.71 8.54 9.66
N SER A 75 1.97 8.73 10.95
CA SER A 75 3.27 9.16 11.49
C SER A 75 4.38 8.15 11.29
N ASP A 76 4.03 6.88 11.15
CA ASP A 76 4.98 5.81 10.94
C ASP A 76 4.64 4.97 9.70
N MET A 77 5.68 4.53 8.98
CA MET A 77 5.52 3.81 7.72
C MET A 77 4.97 2.41 7.96
N TYR A 78 5.38 1.75 9.04
CA TYR A 78 4.86 0.42 9.38
C TYR A 78 3.38 0.52 9.71
N THR A 79 2.97 1.56 10.45
CA THR A 79 1.55 1.83 10.71
C THR A 79 0.78 2.15 9.43
N ALA A 80 1.32 2.98 8.53
CA ALA A 80 0.68 3.27 7.25
C ALA A 80 0.50 2.01 6.39
N ILE A 81 1.51 1.13 6.36
CA ILE A 81 1.43 -0.17 5.67
C ILE A 81 0.36 -1.05 6.29
N ASP A 82 0.35 -1.18 7.61
CA ASP A 82 -0.61 -2.02 8.32
C ASP A 82 -2.04 -1.54 8.11
N ARG A 83 -2.29 -0.23 8.19
CA ARG A 83 -3.61 0.37 8.00
C ARG A 83 -4.08 0.26 6.55
N ALA A 84 -3.21 0.53 5.57
CA ALA A 84 -3.57 0.44 4.16
C ALA A 84 -3.80 -1.01 3.71
N ALA A 85 -3.11 -1.98 4.32
CA ALA A 85 -3.29 -3.41 4.04
C ALA A 85 -4.41 -4.05 4.87
N ASP A 86 -5.00 -3.31 5.81
CA ASP A 86 -6.11 -3.79 6.63
C ASP A 86 -7.37 -3.96 5.77
N ARG A 87 -8.13 -5.01 6.07
CA ARG A 87 -9.36 -5.35 5.34
C ARG A 87 -10.46 -4.31 5.54
N ASP A 88 -10.41 -3.60 6.66
CA ASP A 88 -11.35 -2.52 6.98
C ASP A 88 -11.00 -1.21 6.28
N CYS A 89 -9.85 -1.15 5.58
CA CYS A 89 -9.46 0.04 4.84
C CYS A 89 -10.39 0.25 3.65
N LYS A 90 -11.05 1.41 3.61
CA LYS A 90 -12.01 1.73 2.56
C LYS A 90 -11.27 2.09 1.27
N PRO A 91 -11.58 1.44 0.14
CA PRO A 91 -10.97 1.81 -1.12
C PRO A 91 -11.36 3.24 -1.50
N GLN A 92 -10.39 4.00 -1.98
CA GLN A 92 -10.55 5.35 -2.48
C GLN A 92 -11.15 5.36 -3.91
N ALA A 93 -12.08 4.44 -4.18
CA ALA A 93 -13.10 4.75 -5.17
C ALA A 93 -13.94 5.88 -4.55
N TRP A 94 -14.23 6.96 -5.29
CA TRP A 94 -14.99 8.18 -4.90
C TRP A 94 -14.22 9.50 -4.65
N GLN A 95 -13.00 9.70 -5.16
CA GLN A 95 -12.46 11.06 -5.33
C GLN A 95 -11.89 11.23 -6.75
N GLY A 96 -12.74 11.68 -7.65
CA GLY A 96 -12.43 11.91 -9.06
C GLY A 96 -13.68 12.37 -9.81
N SER A 97 -14.33 13.42 -9.30
CA SER A 97 -15.17 14.34 -10.06
C SER A 97 -14.50 15.71 -10.00
#